data_AF-A0A962VZ58-F1
#
_entry.id   AF-A0A962VZ58-F1
#
_cell.length_a   1.000
_cell.length_b   1.000
_cell.length_c   1.000
_cell.angle_alpha   90.00
_cell.angle_beta   90.00
_cell.angle_gamma   90.00
#
_symmetry.space_group_name_H-M   'P 1'
#
loop_
_entity.id
_entity.type
_entity.pdbx_description
1 polymer ?
#
loop_
_entity_poly.entity_id
_entity_poly.type
_entity_poly.pdbx_seq_one_letter_code
_entity_poly.pdbx_strand_id
1 'polypeptide(L)'
;MGAAVAQVDPTSLGAASAQLAGCCGRSCRSCGVVGRRGGALVIFDLGFTDFARWATLTARGVTGLTRAKKNLKYEVAQVLVHTAAIRDRIVWIGEGATRQPVRLIEVQAHGTIRRYLTNALDLTRLPTAHAVALYRQRWRVEDAFSITQRLLGLAYFHSSAENAIQMQLWATWLLYAVLIDLTDAVAEALARPFAEVSMEDVKSMSLRSILLGGLLLLALGACSKEHDAPKSTAQPDNPLSAQTEALDKARQLESQIQDAAQQQRQRIDEQAR
;
A
#
# COMPACT_ATOMS: atom_id res chain seq x y z
N MET A 1 -17.82 -0.83 1.20
CA MET A 1 -17.13 -1.73 2.15
C MET A 1 -15.62 -1.58 1.96
N GLY A 2 -15.00 -0.59 2.60
CA GLY A 2 -13.55 -0.42 2.55
C GLY A 2 -12.90 -1.23 3.66
N ALA A 3 -11.98 -2.14 3.32
CA ALA A 3 -11.10 -2.78 4.29
C ALA A 3 -9.75 -2.07 4.23
N ALA A 4 -9.33 -1.45 5.32
CA ALA A 4 -7.99 -0.88 5.41
C ALA A 4 -7.01 -2.03 5.70
N VAL A 5 -5.97 -2.16 4.88
CA VAL A 5 -4.89 -3.14 5.08
C VAL A 5 -3.73 -2.40 5.70
N ALA A 6 -3.40 -2.74 6.94
CA ALA A 6 -2.13 -2.37 7.55
C ALA A 6 -1.23 -3.60 7.49
N GLN A 7 -0.22 -3.58 6.61
CA GLN A 7 0.86 -4.56 6.68
C GLN A 7 1.76 -4.16 7.84
N VAL A 8 1.84 -5.02 8.85
CA VAL A 8 2.85 -4.94 9.90
C VAL A 8 3.80 -6.09 9.63
N ASP A 9 5.08 -5.78 9.36
CA ASP A 9 6.10 -6.79 9.09
C ASP A 9 6.39 -7.61 10.35
N PRO A 10 6.18 -8.94 10.34
CA PRO A 10 6.55 -9.82 11.44
C PRO A 10 7.96 -10.34 11.19
N THR A 11 8.97 -9.47 11.32
CA THR A 11 10.38 -9.90 11.31
C THR A 11 11.06 -9.59 12.63
N SER A 12 10.45 -10.06 13.71
CA SER A 12 11.16 -10.49 14.90
C SER A 12 10.22 -11.42 15.66
N LEU A 13 10.76 -12.50 16.23
CA LEU A 13 10.08 -13.60 16.94
C LEU A 13 9.78 -14.83 16.08
N GLY A 14 10.80 -15.70 16.03
CA GLY A 14 10.66 -17.07 16.53
C GLY A 14 9.94 -18.06 15.63
N ALA A 15 10.73 -18.88 14.94
CA ALA A 15 10.30 -20.09 14.28
C ALA A 15 9.50 -21.01 15.22
N ALA A 16 8.27 -21.37 14.83
CA ALA A 16 7.60 -22.60 15.24
C ALA A 16 6.41 -22.91 14.31
N SER A 17 6.66 -23.84 13.38
CA SER A 17 5.77 -24.92 12.95
C SER A 17 4.31 -24.60 12.61
N ALA A 18 4.00 -24.59 11.30
CA ALA A 18 2.68 -24.98 10.81
C ALA A 18 2.81 -25.69 9.45
N GLN A 19 3.00 -27.01 9.52
CA GLN A 19 2.80 -27.92 8.42
C GLN A 19 1.28 -28.13 8.24
N LEU A 20 0.83 -28.13 6.98
CA LEU A 20 -0.42 -28.71 6.47
C LEU A 20 -1.74 -27.95 6.70
N ALA A 21 -2.10 -27.13 5.71
CA ALA A 21 -3.36 -27.31 4.97
C ALA A 21 -3.19 -26.66 3.59
N GLY A 22 -3.08 -27.50 2.56
CA GLY A 22 -2.83 -27.08 1.18
C GLY A 22 -3.90 -26.14 0.65
N CYS A 23 -3.46 -25.06 0.02
CA CYS A 23 -4.23 -24.42 -1.03
C CYS A 23 -3.27 -23.87 -2.09
N CYS A 24 -3.58 -24.26 -3.32
CA CYS A 24 -2.83 -24.23 -4.57
C CYS A 24 -1.98 -22.96 -4.82
N GLY A 25 -0.77 -23.19 -5.33
CA GLY A 25 0.14 -22.16 -5.80
C GLY A 25 -0.48 -21.25 -6.87
N ARG A 26 -0.12 -19.97 -6.78
CA ARG A 26 -0.03 -18.92 -7.81
C ARG A 26 -1.14 -18.67 -8.85
N SER A 27 -2.25 -19.40 -8.95
CA SER A 27 -3.22 -19.09 -10.03
C SER A 27 -4.70 -19.42 -9.79
N CYS A 28 -5.21 -19.44 -8.56
CA CYS A 28 -6.65 -19.61 -8.35
C CYS A 28 -7.40 -18.26 -8.52
N ARG A 29 -7.84 -17.97 -9.76
CA ARG A 29 -8.68 -16.79 -10.10
C ARG A 29 -10.16 -16.93 -9.72
N SER A 30 -10.61 -18.09 -9.23
CA SER A 30 -12.01 -18.36 -8.89
C SER A 30 -12.38 -18.08 -7.42
N CYS A 31 -11.38 -17.85 -6.57
CA CYS A 31 -11.56 -17.34 -5.21
C CYS A 31 -11.68 -15.81 -5.29
N GLY A 32 -12.89 -15.26 -5.46
CA GLY A 32 -13.19 -13.82 -5.58
C GLY A 32 -12.90 -12.95 -4.34
N VAL A 33 -11.84 -13.24 -3.60
CA VAL A 33 -11.31 -12.43 -2.50
C VAL A 33 -9.79 -12.45 -2.60
N VAL A 34 -9.20 -11.28 -2.88
CA VAL A 34 -7.76 -10.99 -2.93
C VAL A 34 -7.00 -11.80 -1.87
N GLY A 35 -6.15 -12.73 -2.31
CA GLY A 35 -5.42 -13.66 -1.45
C GLY A 35 -4.44 -12.92 -0.55
N ARG A 36 -4.78 -12.79 0.73
CA ARG A 36 -3.87 -12.25 1.75
C ARG A 36 -2.97 -13.37 2.27
N ARG A 37 -1.65 -13.12 2.30
CA ARG A 37 -0.66 -14.04 2.89
C ARG A 37 -0.88 -14.16 4.41
N GLY A 38 -0.54 -15.32 4.98
CA GLY A 38 -0.54 -15.51 6.43
C GLY A 38 0.35 -14.48 7.13
N GLY A 39 -0.05 -14.04 8.32
CA GLY A 39 0.64 -12.98 9.07
C GLY A 39 0.11 -11.56 8.86
N ALA A 40 -0.77 -11.33 7.88
CA ALA A 40 -1.39 -10.02 7.67
C ALA A 40 -2.47 -9.69 8.74
N LEU A 41 -2.58 -8.41 9.10
CA LEU A 41 -3.68 -7.86 9.90
C LEU A 41 -4.67 -7.11 9.01
N VAL A 42 -5.95 -7.40 9.16
CA VAL A 42 -7.04 -6.77 8.40
C VAL A 42 -7.98 -6.06 9.34
N ILE A 43 -8.19 -4.77 9.10
CA ILE A 43 -9.10 -3.95 9.89
C ILE A 43 -10.40 -3.75 9.10
N PHE A 44 -11.49 -4.22 9.69
CA PHE A 44 -12.84 -4.09 9.14
C PHE A 44 -13.61 -2.99 9.86
N ASP A 45 -14.51 -2.36 9.12
CA ASP A 45 -15.48 -1.42 9.69
C ASP A 45 -16.48 -2.12 10.63
N LEU A 46 -17.31 -1.33 11.31
CA LEU A 46 -18.28 -1.78 12.29
C LEU A 46 -19.15 -2.94 11.78
N GLY A 47 -19.24 -3.99 12.59
CA GLY A 47 -20.29 -4.99 12.45
C GLY A 47 -20.07 -5.98 11.33
N PHE A 48 -18.82 -6.26 10.97
CA PHE A 48 -18.46 -7.38 10.12
C PHE A 48 -18.64 -8.71 10.89
N THR A 49 -19.89 -9.16 11.00
CA THR A 49 -20.31 -10.33 11.80
C THR A 49 -20.56 -11.59 10.96
N ASP A 50 -19.96 -11.69 9.78
CA ASP A 50 -20.01 -12.93 8.97
C ASP A 50 -19.00 -13.94 9.54
N PHE A 51 -19.46 -14.77 10.46
CA PHE A 51 -18.61 -15.72 11.18
C PHE A 51 -17.97 -16.77 10.27
N ALA A 52 -18.59 -17.11 9.14
CA ALA A 52 -17.98 -18.00 8.14
C ALA A 52 -16.72 -17.35 7.51
N ARG A 53 -16.78 -16.03 7.24
CA ARG A 53 -15.59 -15.29 6.79
C ARG A 53 -14.51 -15.20 7.86
N TRP A 54 -14.88 -15.03 9.13
CA TRP A 54 -13.91 -15.08 10.23
C TRP A 54 -13.18 -16.43 10.28
N ALA A 55 -13.91 -17.54 10.16
CA ALA A 55 -13.32 -18.88 10.14
C ALA A 55 -12.36 -19.04 8.95
N THR A 56 -12.73 -18.49 7.79
CA THR A 56 -11.87 -18.48 6.60
C THR A 56 -10.59 -17.67 6.81
N LEU A 57 -10.66 -16.51 7.48
CA LEU A 57 -9.48 -15.70 7.78
C LEU A 57 -8.55 -16.43 8.75
N THR A 58 -9.11 -17.03 9.79
CA THR A 58 -8.36 -17.83 10.77
C THR A 58 -7.68 -19.02 10.09
N ALA A 59 -8.39 -19.77 9.23
CA ALA A 59 -7.82 -20.89 8.48
C ALA A 59 -6.67 -20.47 7.54
N ARG A 60 -6.67 -19.21 7.06
CA ARG A 60 -5.61 -18.64 6.22
C ARG A 60 -4.47 -17.99 7.02
N GLY A 61 -4.52 -18.03 8.36
CA GLY A 61 -3.53 -17.40 9.22
C GLY A 61 -3.55 -15.86 9.19
N VAL A 62 -4.67 -15.26 8.74
CA VAL A 62 -4.87 -13.82 8.65
C VAL A 62 -5.57 -13.31 9.91
N THR A 63 -5.01 -12.29 10.55
CA THR A 63 -5.62 -11.69 11.73
C THR A 63 -6.68 -10.68 11.31
N GLY A 64 -7.91 -10.86 11.79
CA GLY A 64 -9.00 -9.90 11.63
C GLY A 64 -9.17 -9.04 12.88
N LEU A 65 -9.49 -7.77 12.69
CA LEU A 65 -9.87 -6.83 13.74
C LEU A 65 -11.09 -6.04 13.28
N THR A 66 -12.18 -6.07 14.05
CA THR A 66 -13.39 -5.30 13.75
C THR A 66 -14.00 -4.72 15.02
N ARG A 67 -14.92 -3.76 14.88
CA ARG A 67 -15.76 -3.33 15.99
C ARG A 67 -16.98 -4.23 16.11
N ALA A 68 -17.20 -4.74 17.31
CA ALA A 68 -18.34 -5.61 17.62
C ALA A 68 -19.63 -4.78 17.76
N LYS A 69 -20.76 -5.36 17.32
CA LYS A 69 -22.09 -4.77 17.54
C LYS A 69 -22.48 -4.86 19.01
N LYS A 70 -23.36 -3.95 19.45
CA LYS A 70 -23.86 -3.93 20.85
C LYS A 70 -24.66 -5.19 21.21
N ASN A 71 -25.33 -5.81 20.24
CA ASN A 71 -26.17 -6.99 20.38
C ASN A 71 -25.45 -8.30 19.97
N LEU A 72 -24.12 -8.32 19.94
CA LEU A 72 -23.36 -9.55 19.67
C LEU A 72 -23.70 -10.60 20.74
N LYS A 73 -24.23 -11.75 20.32
CA LYS A 73 -24.39 -12.93 21.18
C LYS A 73 -23.07 -13.65 21.29
N TYR A 74 -22.65 -13.96 22.51
CA TYR A 74 -21.40 -14.68 22.77
C TYR A 74 -21.48 -15.40 24.12
N GLU A 75 -20.70 -16.47 24.25
CA GLU A 75 -20.48 -17.18 25.50
C GLU A 75 -19.02 -16.96 25.95
N VAL A 76 -18.80 -16.60 27.21
CA VAL A 76 -17.43 -16.35 27.71
C VAL A 76 -16.74 -17.69 27.94
N ALA A 77 -15.59 -17.89 27.29
CA ALA A 77 -14.75 -19.07 27.47
C ALA A 77 -13.65 -18.84 28.51
N GLN A 78 -12.96 -17.70 28.40
CA GLN A 78 -11.83 -17.36 29.27
C GLN A 78 -11.72 -15.85 29.42
N VAL A 79 -11.35 -15.40 30.61
CA VAL A 79 -11.03 -13.98 30.88
C VAL A 79 -9.52 -13.82 30.83
N LEU A 80 -9.02 -12.92 29.98
CA LEU A 80 -7.59 -12.62 29.85
C LEU A 80 -7.20 -11.44 30.73
N VAL A 81 -7.96 -10.35 30.66
CA VAL A 81 -7.74 -9.13 31.45
C VAL A 81 -9.08 -8.61 31.95
N HIS A 82 -9.14 -8.26 33.23
CA HIS A 82 -10.34 -7.67 33.83
C HIS A 82 -9.95 -6.52 34.75
N THR A 83 -10.18 -5.30 34.30
CA THR A 83 -9.93 -4.06 35.04
C THR A 83 -11.16 -3.14 34.93
N ALA A 84 -11.17 -2.05 35.70
CA ALA A 84 -12.27 -1.07 35.65
C ALA A 84 -12.48 -0.49 34.23
N ALA A 85 -11.41 -0.29 33.46
CA ALA A 85 -11.46 0.34 32.14
C ALA A 85 -11.44 -0.67 30.97
N ILE A 86 -10.86 -1.86 31.16
CA ILE A 86 -10.60 -2.83 30.10
C ILE A 86 -11.10 -4.21 30.51
N ARG A 87 -11.88 -4.84 29.64
CA ARG A 87 -12.30 -6.24 29.77
C ARG A 87 -11.94 -7.01 28.50
N ASP A 88 -10.97 -7.89 28.60
CA ASP A 88 -10.45 -8.68 27.50
C ASP A 88 -10.74 -10.17 27.75
N ARG A 89 -11.48 -10.79 26.83
CA ARG A 89 -12.04 -12.14 27.00
C ARG A 89 -11.94 -12.93 25.72
N ILE A 90 -11.66 -14.22 25.83
CA ILE A 90 -11.93 -15.18 24.76
C ILE A 90 -13.39 -15.62 24.90
N VAL A 91 -14.13 -15.50 23.82
CA VAL A 91 -15.56 -15.77 23.74
C VAL A 91 -15.85 -16.68 22.55
N TRP A 92 -16.84 -17.55 22.70
CA TRP A 92 -17.40 -18.30 21.58
C TRP A 92 -18.44 -17.43 20.87
N ILE A 93 -18.31 -17.33 19.55
CA ILE A 93 -19.27 -16.66 18.66
C ILE A 93 -19.77 -17.64 17.61
N GLY A 94 -20.92 -17.34 17.01
CA GLY A 94 -21.53 -18.15 15.97
C GLY A 94 -22.28 -19.38 16.53
N GLU A 95 -22.99 -20.06 15.64
CA GLU A 95 -23.80 -21.24 15.96
C GLU A 95 -23.44 -22.38 14.99
N GLY A 96 -23.61 -23.62 15.44
CA GLY A 96 -23.35 -24.83 14.64
C GLY A 96 -21.94 -24.86 14.04
N ALA A 97 -21.86 -25.06 12.73
CA ALA A 97 -20.60 -25.19 11.98
C ALA A 97 -19.74 -23.90 11.93
N THR A 98 -20.28 -22.75 12.34
CA THR A 98 -19.55 -21.46 12.36
C THR A 98 -19.08 -21.07 13.76
N ARG A 99 -19.32 -21.93 14.75
CA ARG A 99 -18.91 -21.71 16.15
C ARG A 99 -17.39 -21.70 16.24
N GLN A 100 -16.82 -20.59 16.70
CA GLN A 100 -15.37 -20.44 16.82
C GLN A 100 -15.00 -19.54 18.01
N PRO A 101 -13.81 -19.75 18.60
CA PRO A 101 -13.31 -18.86 19.63
C PRO A 101 -12.74 -17.59 18.99
N VAL A 102 -13.10 -16.45 19.56
CA VAL A 102 -12.54 -15.15 19.21
C VAL A 102 -12.30 -14.36 20.48
N ARG A 103 -11.45 -13.36 20.38
CA ARG A 103 -11.17 -12.44 21.48
C ARG A 103 -12.02 -11.18 21.36
N LEU A 104 -12.76 -10.90 22.42
CA LEU A 104 -13.60 -9.72 22.62
C LEU A 104 -12.92 -8.78 23.60
N ILE A 105 -12.56 -7.60 23.10
CA ILE A 105 -11.93 -6.53 23.86
C ILE A 105 -12.95 -5.44 24.08
N GLU A 106 -13.30 -5.16 25.33
CA GLU A 106 -14.10 -4.01 25.71
C GLU A 106 -13.23 -2.96 26.39
N VAL A 107 -13.28 -1.72 25.91
CA VAL A 107 -12.59 -0.58 26.51
C VAL A 107 -13.59 0.52 26.79
N GLN A 108 -13.58 1.02 28.02
CA GLN A 108 -14.30 2.21 28.42
C GLN A 108 -13.42 3.43 28.13
N ALA A 109 -13.89 4.29 27.23
CA ALA A 109 -13.19 5.53 26.88
C ALA A 109 -14.21 6.67 26.77
N HIS A 110 -13.99 7.74 27.54
CA HIS A 110 -14.86 8.93 27.60
C HIS A 110 -16.34 8.58 27.88
N GLY A 111 -16.59 7.75 28.89
CA GLY A 111 -17.95 7.32 29.27
C GLY A 111 -18.62 6.35 28.31
N THR A 112 -17.99 6.00 27.18
CA THR A 112 -18.54 5.06 26.19
C THR A 112 -17.76 3.75 26.16
N ILE A 113 -18.47 2.62 26.24
CA ILE A 113 -17.89 1.29 26.05
C ILE A 113 -17.74 1.02 24.56
N ARG A 114 -16.51 0.80 24.12
CA ARG A 114 -16.17 0.35 22.76
C ARG A 114 -15.81 -1.13 22.82
N ARG A 115 -16.37 -1.93 21.90
CA ARG A 115 -16.14 -3.37 21.81
C ARG A 115 -15.45 -3.71 20.50
N TYR A 116 -14.38 -4.49 20.56
CA TYR A 116 -13.59 -4.92 19.42
C TYR A 116 -13.50 -6.43 19.40
N LEU A 117 -13.52 -7.02 18.21
CA LEU A 117 -13.43 -8.46 17.99
C LEU A 117 -12.17 -8.75 17.19
N THR A 118 -11.42 -9.76 17.61
CA THR A 118 -10.25 -10.25 16.88
C THR A 118 -10.10 -11.78 16.99
N ASN A 119 -9.48 -12.41 16.00
CA ASN A 119 -9.14 -13.83 16.03
C ASN A 119 -7.72 -14.08 16.57
N ALA A 120 -6.97 -13.04 16.93
CA ALA A 120 -5.73 -13.17 17.68
C ALA A 120 -6.05 -13.49 19.15
N LEU A 121 -5.96 -14.78 19.51
CA LEU A 121 -6.25 -15.25 20.86
C LEU A 121 -5.13 -14.89 21.86
N ASP A 122 -3.89 -14.82 21.38
CA ASP A 122 -2.72 -14.57 22.22
C ASP A 122 -2.46 -13.08 22.49
N LEU A 123 -2.25 -12.75 23.76
CA LEU A 123 -1.85 -11.40 24.19
C LEU A 123 -0.45 -11.02 23.71
N THR A 124 0.45 -12.01 23.58
CA THR A 124 1.83 -11.81 23.12
C THR A 124 1.87 -11.36 21.66
N ARG A 125 1.02 -11.95 20.80
CA ARG A 125 0.91 -11.60 19.39
C ARG A 125 0.23 -10.26 19.16
N LEU A 126 -0.83 -9.97 19.91
CA LEU A 126 -1.56 -8.72 19.79
C LEU A 126 -1.99 -8.19 21.18
N PRO A 127 -1.18 -7.31 21.80
CA PRO A 127 -1.56 -6.71 23.07
C PRO A 127 -2.85 -5.89 22.96
N THR A 128 -3.63 -5.85 24.04
CA THR A 128 -4.94 -5.18 24.06
C THR A 128 -4.86 -3.71 23.65
N ALA A 129 -3.86 -2.98 24.15
CA ALA A 129 -3.62 -1.59 23.81
C ALA A 129 -3.34 -1.39 22.30
N HIS A 130 -2.54 -2.29 21.71
CA HIS A 130 -2.20 -2.25 20.28
C HIS A 130 -3.42 -2.53 19.41
N ALA A 131 -4.25 -3.51 19.76
CA ALA A 131 -5.49 -3.79 19.03
C ALA A 131 -6.40 -2.54 18.97
N VAL A 132 -6.54 -1.83 20.09
CA VAL A 132 -7.38 -0.63 20.18
C VAL A 132 -6.76 0.53 19.39
N ALA A 133 -5.44 0.71 19.47
CA ALA A 133 -4.72 1.74 18.72
C ALA A 133 -4.78 1.51 17.21
N LEU A 134 -4.57 0.26 16.76
CA LEU A 134 -4.64 -0.13 15.36
C LEU A 134 -6.03 0.11 14.78
N TYR A 135 -7.10 -0.18 15.53
CA TYR A 135 -8.45 0.10 15.05
C TYR A 135 -8.70 1.59 14.75
N ARG A 136 -8.01 2.52 15.43
CA ARG A 136 -8.13 3.96 15.13
C ARG A 136 -7.68 4.28 13.70
N GLN A 137 -6.72 3.51 13.17
CA GLN A 137 -6.21 3.67 11.81
C GLN A 137 -7.22 3.32 10.71
N ARG A 138 -8.41 2.81 11.05
CA ARG A 138 -9.50 2.58 10.07
C ARG A 138 -9.80 3.83 9.23
N TRP A 139 -9.75 5.02 9.85
CA TRP A 139 -10.03 6.29 9.16
C TRP A 139 -8.99 6.64 8.10
N ARG A 140 -7.79 6.05 8.13
CA ARG A 140 -6.74 6.32 7.12
C ARG A 140 -7.20 6.04 5.69
N VAL A 141 -8.14 5.12 5.49
CA VAL A 141 -8.70 4.88 4.16
C VAL A 141 -9.54 6.07 3.68
N GLU A 142 -10.28 6.70 4.59
CA GLU A 142 -11.10 7.88 4.30
C GLU A 142 -10.18 9.09 4.05
N ASP A 143 -9.09 9.21 4.80
CA ASP A 143 -8.04 10.21 4.56
C ASP A 143 -7.41 10.04 3.17
N ALA A 144 -7.07 8.80 2.79
CA ALA A 144 -6.51 8.49 1.47
C ALA A 144 -7.49 8.87 0.34
N PHE A 145 -8.78 8.54 0.48
CA PHE A 145 -9.80 8.97 -0.48
C PHE A 145 -9.95 10.49 -0.52
N SER A 146 -9.94 11.16 0.63
CA SER A 146 -10.00 12.62 0.71
C SER A 146 -8.84 13.28 -0.02
N ILE A 147 -7.61 12.80 0.20
CA ILE A 147 -6.40 13.29 -0.49
C ILE A 147 -6.51 13.04 -1.99
N THR A 148 -6.89 11.84 -2.40
CA THR A 148 -6.99 11.47 -3.81
C THR A 148 -8.04 12.32 -4.54
N GLN A 149 -9.19 12.57 -3.90
CA GLN A 149 -10.28 13.36 -4.50
C GLN A 149 -10.00 14.86 -4.49
N ARG A 150 -9.50 15.40 -3.37
CA ARG A 150 -9.32 16.86 -3.18
C ARG A 150 -7.95 17.34 -3.61
N LEU A 151 -6.88 16.69 -3.13
CA LEU A 151 -5.50 17.13 -3.42
C LEU A 151 -5.07 16.70 -4.82
N LEU A 152 -5.41 15.49 -5.26
CA LEU A 152 -5.03 15.00 -6.59
C LEU A 152 -6.09 15.26 -7.68
N GLY A 153 -7.26 15.79 -7.31
CA GLY A 153 -8.28 16.24 -8.26
C GLY A 153 -9.08 15.11 -8.92
N LEU A 154 -9.10 13.90 -8.35
CA LEU A 154 -9.87 12.77 -8.91
C LEU A 154 -11.39 12.98 -8.89
N ALA A 155 -11.87 14.01 -8.18
CA ALA A 155 -13.29 14.36 -8.18
C ALA A 155 -13.83 14.76 -9.57
N TYR A 156 -12.96 15.14 -10.50
CA TYR A 156 -13.33 15.57 -11.86
C TYR A 156 -12.67 14.66 -12.90
N PHE A 157 -13.50 14.00 -13.72
CA PHE A 157 -13.02 13.21 -14.85
C PHE A 157 -12.88 14.08 -16.08
N HIS A 158 -11.76 13.95 -16.79
CA HIS A 158 -11.47 14.74 -17.99
C HIS A 158 -12.05 14.12 -19.27
N SER A 159 -12.57 12.89 -19.18
CA SER A 159 -13.11 12.14 -20.31
C SER A 159 -14.27 11.24 -19.85
N SER A 160 -15.19 10.96 -20.77
CA SER A 160 -16.30 10.03 -20.59
C SER A 160 -16.00 8.60 -21.06
N ALA A 161 -14.86 8.39 -21.74
CA ALA A 161 -14.47 7.06 -22.20
C ALA A 161 -13.99 6.19 -21.04
N GLU A 162 -14.49 4.94 -20.95
CA GLU A 162 -14.19 4.04 -19.83
C GLU A 162 -12.68 3.82 -19.64
N ASN A 163 -11.95 3.57 -20.73
CA ASN A 163 -10.50 3.38 -20.68
C ASN A 163 -9.77 4.62 -20.14
N ALA A 164 -10.23 5.82 -20.50
CA ALA A 164 -9.63 7.07 -20.04
C ALA A 164 -9.90 7.29 -18.53
N ILE A 165 -11.10 6.94 -18.06
CA ILE A 165 -11.44 6.97 -16.64
C ILE A 165 -10.58 5.96 -15.86
N GLN A 166 -10.44 4.73 -16.36
CA GLN A 166 -9.59 3.72 -15.73
C GLN A 166 -8.13 4.17 -15.67
N MET A 167 -7.58 4.72 -16.75
CA MET A 167 -6.23 5.29 -16.75
C MET A 167 -6.07 6.43 -15.75
N GLN A 168 -7.03 7.35 -15.67
CA GLN A 168 -7.00 8.45 -14.71
C GLN A 168 -7.02 7.92 -13.26
N LEU A 169 -7.83 6.90 -12.97
CA LEU A 169 -7.86 6.24 -11.66
C LEU A 169 -6.50 5.63 -11.32
N TRP A 170 -5.94 4.80 -12.20
CA TRP A 170 -4.65 4.15 -11.96
C TRP A 170 -3.50 5.16 -11.81
N ALA A 171 -3.44 6.17 -12.68
CA ALA A 171 -2.43 7.23 -12.59
C ALA A 171 -2.52 8.00 -11.27
N THR A 172 -3.73 8.30 -10.80
CA THR A 172 -3.92 9.01 -9.52
C THR A 172 -3.47 8.16 -8.33
N TRP A 173 -3.79 6.86 -8.31
CA TRP A 173 -3.33 5.97 -7.24
C TRP A 173 -1.81 5.78 -7.23
N LEU A 174 -1.18 5.71 -8.40
CA LEU A 174 0.28 5.68 -8.51
C LEU A 174 0.91 6.97 -8.00
N LEU A 175 0.37 8.12 -8.39
CA LEU A 175 0.83 9.42 -7.90
C LEU A 175 0.65 9.55 -6.38
N TYR A 176 -0.45 9.06 -5.83
CA TYR A 176 -0.68 9.02 -4.39
C TYR A 176 0.40 8.21 -3.65
N ALA A 177 0.74 7.01 -4.16
CA ALA A 177 1.80 6.19 -3.58
C ALA A 177 3.15 6.92 -3.59
N VAL A 178 3.53 7.49 -4.74
CA VAL A 178 4.77 8.28 -4.86
C VAL A 178 4.77 9.49 -3.94
N LEU A 179 3.63 10.17 -3.77
CA LEU A 179 3.53 11.33 -2.89
C LEU A 179 3.72 10.93 -1.41
N ILE A 180 3.21 9.77 -0.99
CA ILE A 180 3.46 9.26 0.36
C ILE A 180 4.96 8.98 0.54
N ASP A 181 5.56 8.21 -0.36
CA ASP A 181 6.98 7.83 -0.26
C ASP A 181 7.89 9.08 -0.25
N LEU A 182 7.56 10.09 -1.06
CA LEU A 182 8.27 11.36 -1.07
C LEU A 182 8.08 12.14 0.23
N THR A 183 6.86 12.14 0.78
CA THR A 183 6.58 12.82 2.05
C THR A 183 7.32 12.14 3.21
N ASP A 184 7.42 10.82 3.21
CA ASP A 184 8.23 10.06 4.16
C ASP A 184 9.72 10.44 4.05
N ALA A 185 10.27 10.48 2.83
CA ALA A 185 11.67 10.89 2.61
C ALA A 185 11.94 12.34 3.04
N VAL A 186 11.00 13.26 2.81
CA VAL A 186 11.11 14.66 3.27
C VAL A 186 11.02 14.74 4.79
N ALA A 187 10.13 13.97 5.43
CA ALA A 187 10.01 13.92 6.88
C ALA A 187 11.30 13.43 7.54
N GLU A 188 11.92 12.39 6.97
CA GLU A 188 13.22 11.88 7.41
C GLU A 188 14.32 12.94 7.25
N ALA A 189 14.40 13.60 6.10
CA ALA A 189 15.37 14.67 5.85
C ALA A 189 15.22 15.86 6.81
N LEU A 190 13.98 16.15 7.25
CA LEU A 190 13.67 17.21 8.20
C LEU A 190 13.74 16.76 9.68
N ALA A 191 14.01 15.47 9.93
CA ALA A 191 13.97 14.84 11.26
C ALA A 191 12.65 15.11 12.02
N ARG A 192 11.52 15.16 11.29
CA ARG A 192 10.18 15.37 11.84
C ARG A 192 9.33 14.13 11.65
N PRO A 193 8.36 13.86 12.55
CA PRO A 193 7.41 12.78 12.32
C PRO A 193 6.55 13.08 11.08
N PHE A 194 6.25 12.04 10.28
CA PHE A 194 5.42 12.15 9.07
C PHE A 194 4.12 12.94 9.28
N ALA A 195 3.48 12.77 10.45
CA ALA A 195 2.23 13.42 10.78
C ALA A 195 2.30 14.96 10.85
N GLU A 196 3.50 15.54 10.97
CA GLU A 196 3.72 16.99 11.00
C GLU A 196 4.05 17.59 9.62
N VAL A 197 4.30 16.75 8.61
CA VAL A 197 4.64 17.20 7.26
C VAL A 197 3.37 17.25 6.41
N SER A 198 3.03 18.45 5.92
CA SER A 198 1.88 18.61 5.03
C SER A 198 2.18 18.05 3.64
N MET A 199 1.38 17.08 3.19
CA MET A 199 1.46 16.56 1.82
C MET A 199 1.18 17.64 0.76
N GLU A 200 0.44 18.70 1.10
CA GLU A 200 0.19 19.82 0.20
C GLU A 200 1.47 20.62 -0.07
N ASP A 201 2.26 20.84 0.98
CA ASP A 201 3.54 21.54 0.89
C ASP A 201 4.53 20.73 0.06
N VAL A 202 4.64 19.43 0.31
CA VAL A 202 5.51 18.52 -0.47
C VAL A 202 5.12 18.49 -1.94
N LYS A 203 3.82 18.36 -2.24
CA LYS A 203 3.31 18.44 -3.63
C LYS A 203 3.68 19.78 -4.27
N SER A 204 3.48 20.88 -3.56
CA SER A 204 3.76 22.23 -4.08
C SER A 204 5.27 22.48 -4.30
N MET A 205 6.13 21.99 -3.40
CA MET A 205 7.58 22.08 -3.52
C MET A 205 8.12 21.24 -4.67
N SER A 206 7.59 20.02 -4.85
CA SER A 206 7.95 19.15 -5.97
C SER A 206 7.54 19.77 -7.31
N LEU A 207 6.30 20.26 -7.42
CA LEU A 207 5.83 20.96 -8.62
C LEU A 207 6.66 22.22 -8.92
N ARG A 208 6.96 23.03 -7.90
CA ARG A 208 7.81 24.21 -8.07
C ARG A 208 9.22 23.85 -8.49
N SER A 209 9.80 22.77 -7.95
CA SER A 209 11.15 22.33 -8.30
C SER A 209 11.22 21.73 -9.71
N ILE A 210 10.19 21.01 -10.15
CA ILE A 210 10.08 20.51 -11.53
C ILE A 210 9.90 21.68 -12.50
N LEU A 211 9.03 22.64 -12.16
CA LEU A 211 8.80 23.82 -12.99
C LEU A 211 10.02 24.74 -13.04
N LEU A 212 10.69 24.99 -11.91
CA LEU A 212 11.94 25.76 -11.88
C LEU A 212 13.09 25.02 -12.54
N GLY A 213 13.21 23.70 -12.36
CA GLY A 213 14.25 22.88 -12.98
C GLY A 213 14.07 22.81 -14.50
N GLY A 214 12.83 22.66 -14.98
CA GLY A 214 12.48 22.75 -16.39
C GLY A 214 12.73 24.15 -16.96
N LEU A 215 12.35 25.19 -16.22
CA LEU A 215 12.61 26.59 -16.60
C LEU A 215 14.12 26.91 -16.60
N LEU A 216 14.90 26.35 -15.67
CA LEU A 216 16.35 26.50 -15.59
C LEU A 216 17.04 25.76 -16.73
N LEU A 217 16.60 24.55 -17.09
CA LEU A 217 17.07 23.85 -18.29
C LEU A 217 16.76 24.64 -19.57
N LEU A 218 15.56 25.23 -19.67
CA LEU A 218 15.17 26.09 -20.79
C LEU A 218 15.99 27.40 -20.82
N ALA A 219 16.24 28.02 -19.67
CA ALA A 219 17.02 29.25 -19.55
C ALA A 219 18.52 29.03 -19.82
N LEU A 220 19.08 27.91 -19.37
CA LEU A 220 20.45 27.49 -19.71
C LEU A 220 20.58 27.13 -21.20
N GLY A 221 19.51 26.60 -21.81
CA GLY A 221 19.41 26.45 -23.27
C GLY A 221 19.28 27.77 -24.04
N ALA A 222 18.77 28.83 -23.41
CA ALA A 222 18.57 30.15 -24.03
C ALA A 222 19.74 31.13 -23.81
N CYS A 223 20.65 30.88 -22.85
CA CYS A 223 21.78 31.78 -22.55
C CYS A 223 23.05 31.52 -23.41
N SER A 224 23.01 30.66 -24.41
CA SER A 224 24.14 30.46 -25.32
C SER A 224 23.99 31.33 -26.57
N LYS A 225 24.24 32.65 -26.45
CA LYS A 225 24.66 33.48 -27.60
C LYS A 225 25.33 34.81 -27.21
N GLU A 226 26.48 35.02 -27.86
CA GLU A 226 27.33 36.21 -28.02
C GLU A 226 28.10 36.80 -26.82
N HIS A 227 29.39 36.40 -26.72
CA HIS A 227 30.50 37.35 -26.54
C HIS A 227 31.73 36.92 -27.37
N ASP A 228 32.30 37.90 -28.08
CA ASP A 228 33.27 37.76 -29.17
C ASP A 228 34.74 37.54 -28.75
N ALA A 229 35.44 36.81 -29.64
CA ALA A 229 36.88 36.81 -30.01
C ALA A 229 37.93 36.00 -29.19
N PRO A 230 39.06 35.53 -29.80
CA PRO A 230 39.43 35.46 -31.23
C PRO A 230 39.73 34.04 -31.77
N LYS A 231 39.76 33.95 -33.11
CA LYS A 231 39.89 32.76 -33.97
C LYS A 231 41.20 31.99 -33.73
N SER A 232 41.09 30.67 -33.56
CA SER A 232 42.12 29.69 -33.89
C SER A 232 41.49 28.52 -34.65
N THR A 233 42.06 28.26 -35.81
CA THR A 233 41.70 27.30 -36.86
C THR A 233 41.76 25.83 -36.40
N ALA A 234 40.63 25.14 -36.41
CA ALA A 234 40.44 23.76 -36.87
C ALA A 234 38.96 23.35 -36.72
N GLN A 235 38.23 23.32 -37.83
CA GLN A 235 36.86 22.82 -37.92
C GLN A 235 36.88 21.28 -37.95
N PRO A 236 35.91 20.61 -37.29
CA PRO A 236 35.23 19.50 -37.94
C PRO A 236 33.71 19.73 -37.97
N ASP A 237 33.22 19.94 -39.18
CA ASP A 237 32.09 19.26 -39.83
C ASP A 237 30.82 18.93 -39.01
N ASN A 238 29.84 19.81 -39.19
CA ASN A 238 28.39 19.60 -39.22
C ASN A 238 27.73 18.90 -38.00
N PRO A 239 27.03 19.64 -37.11
CA PRO A 239 26.40 19.09 -35.90
C PRO A 239 25.24 18.10 -36.17
N LEU A 240 24.75 17.98 -37.41
CA LEU A 240 23.76 16.96 -37.78
C LEU A 240 24.35 15.55 -37.88
N SER A 241 25.64 15.39 -38.23
CA SER A 241 26.27 14.07 -38.40
C SER A 241 26.46 13.33 -37.06
N ALA A 242 26.82 14.09 -36.02
CA ALA A 242 26.95 13.58 -34.66
C ALA A 242 25.60 13.16 -34.06
N GLN A 243 24.51 13.85 -34.42
CA GLN A 243 23.15 13.49 -33.99
C GLN A 243 22.64 12.24 -34.69
N THR A 244 22.95 12.05 -35.98
CA THR A 244 22.59 10.82 -36.71
C THR A 244 23.37 9.61 -36.19
N GLU A 245 24.65 9.77 -35.87
CA GLU A 245 25.46 8.68 -35.33
C GLU A 245 25.01 8.24 -33.92
N ALA A 246 24.59 9.19 -33.09
CA ALA A 246 24.01 8.89 -31.78
C ALA A 246 22.67 8.14 -31.89
N LEU A 247 21.83 8.51 -32.87
CA LEU A 247 20.55 7.85 -33.11
C LEU A 247 20.72 6.43 -33.66
N ASP A 248 21.69 6.21 -34.54
CA ASP A 248 21.97 4.88 -35.09
C ASP A 248 22.58 3.94 -34.05
N LYS A 249 23.44 4.45 -33.15
CA LYS A 249 23.92 3.69 -31.99
C LYS A 249 22.79 3.28 -31.04
N ALA A 250 21.80 4.16 -30.83
CA ALA A 250 20.64 3.85 -30.00
C ALA A 250 19.76 2.75 -30.61
N ARG A 251 19.52 2.79 -31.93
CA ARG A 251 18.79 1.73 -32.65
C ARG A 251 19.52 0.38 -32.62
N GLN A 252 20.85 0.41 -32.76
CA GLN A 252 21.66 -0.80 -32.71
C GLN A 252 21.61 -1.46 -31.32
N LEU A 253 21.61 -0.66 -30.25
CA LEU A 253 21.47 -1.15 -28.88
C LEU A 253 20.08 -1.75 -28.63
N GLU A 254 19.03 -1.12 -29.15
CA GLU A 254 17.65 -1.62 -29.02
C GLU A 254 17.48 -2.98 -29.72
N SER A 255 18.06 -3.15 -30.91
CA SER A 255 18.09 -4.44 -31.61
C SER A 255 18.79 -5.53 -30.79
N GLN A 256 19.94 -5.22 -30.18
CA GLN A 256 20.67 -6.17 -29.35
C GLN A 256 19.89 -6.61 -28.11
N ILE A 257 19.13 -5.71 -27.50
CA ILE A 257 18.27 -6.02 -26.35
C ILE A 257 17.13 -6.94 -26.76
N GLN A 258 16.52 -6.72 -27.93
CA GLN A 258 15.44 -7.56 -28.46
C GLN A 258 15.94 -8.98 -28.78
N ASP A 259 17.12 -9.10 -29.39
CA ASP A 259 17.73 -10.39 -29.70
C ASP A 259 18.08 -11.16 -28.42
N ALA A 260 18.64 -10.49 -27.41
CA ALA A 260 18.93 -11.09 -26.10
C ALA A 260 17.65 -11.57 -25.40
N ALA A 261 16.56 -10.81 -25.48
CA ALA A 261 15.27 -11.20 -24.91
C ALA A 261 14.65 -12.41 -25.64
N GLN A 262 14.82 -12.52 -26.96
CA GLN A 262 14.37 -13.68 -27.72
C GLN A 262 15.19 -14.94 -27.40
N GLN A 263 16.52 -14.83 -27.31
CA GLN A 263 17.38 -15.95 -26.91
C GLN A 263 17.05 -16.44 -25.50
N GLN A 264 16.74 -15.54 -24.57
CA GLN A 264 16.36 -15.91 -23.22
C GLN A 264 15.01 -16.63 -23.18
N ARG A 265 14.04 -16.21 -24.00
CA ARG A 265 12.76 -16.94 -24.17
C ARG A 265 12.97 -18.35 -24.72
N GLN A 266 13.79 -18.50 -25.75
CA GLN A 266 14.11 -19.81 -26.32
C GLN A 266 14.77 -20.74 -25.30
N ARG A 267 15.71 -20.23 -24.48
CA ARG A 267 16.33 -21.01 -23.38
C ARG A 267 15.31 -21.46 -22.32
N ILE A 268 14.35 -20.61 -21.97
CA ILE A 268 13.28 -20.96 -21.03
C ILE A 268 12.38 -22.05 -21.63
N ASP A 269 12.04 -21.94 -22.91
CA ASP A 269 11.19 -22.93 -23.60
C ASP A 269 11.91 -24.29 -23.79
N GLU A 270 13.23 -24.29 -23.97
CA GLU A 270 14.05 -25.51 -24.00
C GLU A 270 14.17 -26.17 -22.62
N GLN A 271 14.30 -25.38 -21.54
CA GLN A 271 14.32 -25.91 -20.17
C GLN A 271 12.96 -26.43 -19.68
N ALA A 272 11.87 -26.04 -20.35
CA ALA A 272 10.52 -26.48 -20.04
C ALA A 272 10.10 -27.77 -20.77
N ARG A 273 10.93 -28.29 -21.69
CA ARG A 273 10.74 -29.57 -22.40
C ARG A 273 11.54 -30.68 -21.73
#